data_AF-A0A6I3USU5-F1
#
_entry.id   AF-A0A6I3USU5-F1
#
_cell.length_a   1.000
_cell.length_b   1.000
_cell.length_c   1.000
_cell.angle_alpha   90.00
_cell.angle_beta   90.00
_cell.angle_gamma   90.00
#
_symmetry.space_group_name_H-M   'P 1'
#
loop_
_entity.id
_entity.type
_entity.pdbx_description
1 polymer ?
#
loop_
_entity_poly.entity_id
_entity_poly.type
_entity_poly.pdbx_seq_one_letter_code
_entity_poly.pdbx_strand_id
1 'polypeptide(L)' 'VYDSNYKSYYYLTSEGSYARNTWVGNYYLKSNGKMAVNERTPDGYRVDGSGKWVK' A
#
# COMPACT_ATOMS: atom_id res chain seq x y z
N VAL A 1 -7.34 -4.08 4.62
CA VAL A 1 -7.95 -3.71 5.92
C VAL A 1 -7.51 -2.31 6.32
N TYR A 2 -8.39 -1.53 6.93
CA TYR A 2 -8.04 -0.19 7.44
C TYR A 2 -7.73 -0.29 8.93
N ASP A 3 -6.58 0.25 9.35
CA ASP A 3 -6.21 0.37 10.76
C ASP A 3 -6.44 1.81 11.23
N SER A 4 -7.35 1.98 12.19
CA SER A 4 -7.74 3.29 12.71
C SER A 4 -6.68 3.94 13.60
N ASN A 5 -5.83 3.16 14.27
CA ASN A 5 -4.75 3.70 15.12
C ASN A 5 -3.66 4.32 14.24
N TYR A 6 -3.31 3.65 13.15
CA TYR A 6 -2.30 4.12 12.21
C TYR A 6 -2.85 4.98 11.08
N LYS A 7 -4.19 5.09 10.96
CA LYS A 7 -4.93 5.80 9.91
C LYS A 7 -4.43 5.42 8.52
N SER A 8 -4.33 4.13 8.25
CA SER A 8 -3.73 3.61 7.03
C SER A 8 -4.34 2.29 6.61
N TYR A 9 -4.31 2.02 5.31
CA TYR A 9 -4.68 0.72 4.76
C TYR A 9 -3.49 -0.23 4.78
N TYR A 10 -3.78 -1.49 5.01
CA TYR A 10 -2.86 -2.62 4.98
C TYR A 10 -3.49 -3.75 4.17
N TYR A 11 -2.68 -4.68 3.69
CA TYR A 11 -3.15 -5.88 3.02
C TYR A 11 -2.80 -7.12 3.83
N LEU A 12 -3.81 -7.86 4.29
CA LEU A 12 -3.66 -9.14 4.97
C LEU A 12 -3.68 -10.25 3.91
N THR A 13 -2.61 -11.02 3.84
CA THR A 13 -2.48 -12.15 2.90
C THR A 13 -3.30 -13.36 3.39
N SER A 14 -3.53 -14.33 2.51
CA SER A 14 -4.18 -15.60 2.85
C SER A 14 -3.41 -16.41 3.91
N GLU A 15 -2.11 -16.15 4.06
CA GLU A 15 -1.24 -16.78 5.06
C GLU A 15 -1.31 -16.08 6.42
N GLY A 16 -2.14 -15.05 6.57
CA GLY A 16 -2.31 -14.30 7.82
C GLY A 16 -1.22 -13.28 8.09
N SER A 17 -0.29 -13.06 7.17
CA SER A 17 0.76 -12.04 7.27
C SER A 17 0.39 -10.76 6.52
N TYR A 18 0.97 -9.61 6.91
CA TYR A 18 0.79 -8.36 6.17
C TYR A 18 1.77 -8.23 5.01
N ALA A 19 1.27 -7.89 3.83
CA ALA A 19 2.10 -7.58 2.67
C ALA A 19 2.89 -6.29 2.89
N ARG A 20 4.14 -6.25 2.41
CA ARG A 20 5.07 -5.12 2.52
C ARG A 20 6.08 -5.16 1.38
N ASN A 21 6.59 -3.98 1.00
CA ASN A 21 7.51 -3.80 -0.13
C ASN A 21 7.03 -4.49 -1.42
N THR A 22 5.73 -4.43 -1.70
CA THR A 22 5.16 -5.18 -2.82
C THR A 22 3.88 -4.52 -3.34
N TRP A 23 3.60 -4.77 -4.61
CA TRP A 23 2.33 -4.43 -5.24
C TRP A 23 1.28 -5.50 -4.99
N VAL A 24 0.06 -5.07 -4.68
CA VAL A 24 -1.13 -5.91 -4.68
C VAL A 24 -2.17 -5.25 -5.57
N GLY A 25 -2.35 -5.80 -6.76
CA GLY A 25 -3.11 -5.14 -7.82
C GLY A 25 -2.49 -3.79 -8.18
N ASN A 26 -3.26 -2.71 -8.05
CA ASN A 26 -2.81 -1.34 -8.36
C ASN A 26 -2.35 -0.56 -7.12
N TYR A 27 -2.12 -1.23 -5.99
CA TYR A 27 -1.78 -0.57 -4.72
C TYR A 27 -0.43 -1.07 -4.22
N TYR A 28 0.43 -0.16 -3.77
CA TYR A 28 1.74 -0.51 -3.23
C TYR A 28 1.72 -0.49 -1.70
N LEU A 29 2.25 -1.53 -1.08
CA LEU A 29 2.44 -1.63 0.37
C LEU A 29 3.90 -1.32 0.69
N LYS A 30 4.13 -0.29 1.51
CA LYS A 30 5.47 0.17 1.92
C LYS A 30 6.16 -0.83 2.85
N SER A 31 7.40 -0.54 3.24
CA SER A 31 8.20 -1.41 4.11
C SER A 31 7.56 -1.70 5.47
N ASN A 32 6.75 -0.76 5.97
CA ASN A 32 5.97 -0.89 7.20
C ASN A 32 4.56 -1.46 6.98
N GLY A 33 4.25 -1.97 5.78
CA GLY A 33 2.95 -2.54 5.41
C GLY A 33 1.85 -1.53 5.11
N LYS A 34 2.07 -0.23 5.36
CA LYS A 34 1.09 0.82 5.01
C LYS A 34 1.00 0.96 3.50
N MET A 35 -0.22 1.10 2.99
CA MET A 35 -0.47 1.46 1.61
C MET A 35 0.10 2.85 1.31
N ALA A 36 0.76 3.00 0.17
CA ALA A 36 1.19 4.29 -0.35
C ALA A 36 -0.03 5.09 -0.84
N VAL A 37 -0.10 6.38 -0.52
CA VAL A 37 -1.19 7.26 -0.95
C VAL A 37 -0.64 8.64 -1.29
N ASN A 38 -1.00 9.16 -2.47
CA ASN A 38 -0.57 10.47 -2.97
C ASN A 38 0.96 10.68 -2.91
N GLU A 39 1.73 9.65 -3.23
CA GLU A 39 3.20 9.64 -3.14
C GLU A 39 3.82 8.86 -4.32
N ARG A 40 5.16 8.84 -4.37
CA ARG A 40 5.92 8.03 -5.33
C ARG A 40 6.41 6.76 -4.62
N THR A 41 6.25 5.62 -5.26
CA THR A 41 6.73 4.33 -4.76
C THR A 41 8.27 4.22 -4.94
N PRO A 42 8.95 3.35 -4.19
CA PRO A 42 10.42 3.19 -4.29
C PRO A 42 10.92 2.78 -5.69
N ASP A 43 10.08 2.10 -6.46
CA ASP A 43 10.32 1.69 -7.85
C ASP A 43 9.90 2.76 -8.89
N GLY A 44 9.50 3.95 -8.44
CA GLY A 44 9.38 5.16 -9.27
C GLY A 44 7.98 5.50 -9.76
N TYR A 45 6.97 4.68 -9.48
CA TYR A 45 5.59 4.91 -9.91
C TYR A 45 4.85 5.89 -8.99
N ARG A 46 3.86 6.61 -9.52
CA ARG A 46 3.03 7.54 -8.75
C ARG A 46 1.65 6.95 -8.45
N VAL A 47 1.22 7.05 -7.20
CA VAL A 47 -0.13 6.67 -6.78
C VAL A 47 -0.96 7.93 -6.48
N ASP A 48 -2.27 7.87 -6.73
CA ASP A 48 -3.18 8.99 -6.48
C ASP A 48 -3.63 9.08 -5.00
N GLY A 49 -4.55 10.00 -4.71
CA GLY A 49 -5.13 10.20 -3.39
C GLY A 49 -5.95 9.02 -2.85
N SER A 50 -6.30 8.05 -3.69
CA SER A 50 -6.88 6.77 -3.26
C SER A 50 -5.82 5.67 -3.04
N GLY A 51 -4.57 5.95 -3.40
CA GLY A 51 -3.45 4.99 -3.39
C GLY A 51 -3.36 4.11 -4.63
N LYS A 52 -4.22 4.34 -5.63
CA LYS A 52 -4.19 3.58 -6.88
C LYS A 52 -3.06 4.12 -7.76
N TRP A 53 -2.29 3.21 -8.35
CA TRP A 53 -1.30 3.55 -9.35
C TRP A 53 -1.95 4.28 -10.54
N VAL A 54 -1.34 5.39 -10.94
CA VAL A 54 -1.70 6.15 -12.12
C VAL A 54 -0.61 5.96 -13.16
N LYS A 55 -1.02 5.55 -14.36
CA LYS A 55 -0.13 5.37 -15.51
C LYS A 55 0.27 6.71 -16.13
#